data_AF-A0AAJ6Z2N8-F1
#
_entry.id   AF-A0AAJ6Z2N8-F1
#
_cell.length_a   1.000
_cell.length_b   1.000
_cell.length_c   1.000
_cell.angle_alpha   90.00
_cell.angle_beta   90.00
_cell.angle_gamma   90.00
#
_symmetry.space_group_name_H-M   'P 1'
#
loop_
_entity.id
_entity.type
_entity.pdbx_description
1 polymer ?
#
loop_
_entity_poly.entity_id
_entity_poly.type
_entity_poly.pdbx_seq_one_letter_code
_entity_poly.pdbx_strand_id
1 'polypeptide(L)'
;MGNSESASGLCALTKVCLAYRNGELSGNLHYENPHDDVDAVRDGRIEVVHENTPFKRRFAAVNSFSYTGPMAHVLLKGHYKEKIYKKYTANIPYLVNVSSRNETGVHRMFEIVAAMPIDAEYIGLLHNIHKIETPGHTARGFIILGSKLEGKNEKTCVLSKSIQHYKGIKPPVCFMYSGMGSQWCKMGADLMNAPIFSAAIEKCHKVLEPKGVNIVDILTSDDQTIFEDIINCFVGITAVQIGLTDILRALEIVPDCIIGHSTGELGCAYADGGLTLEETILSAYCRGLASKKTEVIRGAMAAVGMGYNDV
;
A
#
# COMPACT_ATOMS: atom_id res chain seq x y z
N MET A 1 12.28 35.49 -9.92
CA MET A 1 10.83 35.58 -10.20
C MET A 1 10.25 36.98 -10.02
N GLY A 2 11.08 38.01 -9.84
CA GLY A 2 10.59 39.37 -9.56
C GLY A 2 9.98 39.52 -8.16
N ASN A 3 9.36 40.66 -7.92
CA ASN A 3 8.60 40.94 -6.71
C ASN A 3 7.14 40.54 -6.92
N SER A 4 6.65 39.55 -6.16
CA SER A 4 5.25 39.08 -6.21
C SER A 4 4.32 39.83 -5.25
N GLU A 5 4.73 41.04 -4.83
CA GLU A 5 3.95 41.98 -4.02
C GLU A 5 3.39 41.31 -2.75
N SER A 6 2.07 41.21 -2.64
CA SER A 6 1.36 40.59 -1.52
C SER A 6 1.72 39.11 -1.31
N ALA A 7 2.20 38.41 -2.35
CA ALA A 7 2.63 37.01 -2.26
C ALA A 7 4.13 36.85 -1.96
N SER A 8 4.91 37.93 -1.87
CA SER A 8 6.37 37.90 -1.69
C SER A 8 6.82 37.07 -0.50
N GLY A 9 6.14 37.22 0.65
CA GLY A 9 6.43 36.45 1.85
C GLY A 9 6.25 34.94 1.68
N LEU A 10 5.18 34.50 0.99
CA LEU A 10 4.92 33.08 0.72
C LEU A 10 5.90 32.51 -0.32
N CYS A 11 6.27 33.28 -1.33
CA CYS A 11 7.32 32.89 -2.28
C CYS A 11 8.67 32.69 -1.57
N ALA A 12 9.04 33.63 -0.68
CA ALA A 12 10.27 33.52 0.12
C ALA A 12 10.24 32.32 1.08
N LEU A 13 9.10 32.10 1.77
CA LEU A 13 8.90 30.94 2.63
C LEU A 13 9.04 29.63 1.82
N THR A 14 8.47 29.57 0.63
CA THR A 14 8.56 28.40 -0.26
C THR A 14 10.01 28.12 -0.66
N LYS A 15 10.81 29.16 -0.99
CA LYS A 15 12.26 29.01 -1.25
C LYS A 15 12.97 28.36 -0.05
N VAL A 16 12.69 28.83 1.16
CA VAL A 16 13.31 28.30 2.39
C VAL A 16 12.88 26.86 2.67
N CYS A 17 11.61 26.52 2.48
CA CYS A 17 11.11 25.15 2.63
C CYS A 17 11.75 24.18 1.61
N LEU A 18 11.90 24.62 0.36
CA LEU A 18 12.61 23.85 -0.67
C LEU A 18 14.09 23.69 -0.32
N ALA A 19 14.72 24.70 0.26
CA ALA A 19 16.10 24.61 0.71
C ALA A 19 16.28 23.56 1.82
N TYR A 20 15.36 23.50 2.79
CA TYR A 20 15.35 22.45 3.81
C TYR A 20 15.11 21.05 3.24
N ARG A 21 14.21 20.93 2.24
CA ARG A 21 13.91 19.66 1.58
C ARG A 21 15.11 19.12 0.79
N ASN A 22 15.76 20.00 0.04
CA ASN A 22 16.85 19.62 -0.86
C ASN A 22 18.23 19.63 -0.16
N GLY A 23 18.32 20.23 1.03
CA GLY A 23 19.58 20.41 1.76
C GLY A 23 20.49 21.47 1.14
N GLU A 24 19.96 22.35 0.29
CA GLU A 24 20.71 23.35 -0.48
C GLU A 24 19.87 24.61 -0.69
N LEU A 25 20.45 25.78 -0.43
CA LEU A 25 19.82 27.08 -0.67
C LEU A 25 20.22 27.60 -2.04
N SER A 26 19.22 27.90 -2.87
CA SER A 26 19.45 28.43 -4.21
C SER A 26 20.10 29.82 -4.19
N GLY A 27 21.13 29.97 -5.03
CA GLY A 27 21.84 31.23 -5.25
C GLY A 27 20.90 32.35 -5.72
N ASN A 28 21.17 33.57 -5.24
CA ASN A 28 20.54 34.79 -5.74
C ASN A 28 21.14 35.13 -7.11
N LEU A 29 20.25 35.42 -8.06
CA LEU A 29 20.64 35.89 -9.38
C LEU A 29 20.99 37.38 -9.35
N HIS A 30 21.73 37.84 -10.36
CA HIS A 30 22.06 39.26 -10.57
C HIS A 30 22.87 39.91 -9.44
N TYR A 31 23.65 39.11 -8.71
CA TYR A 31 24.63 39.60 -7.76
C TYR A 31 26.02 39.54 -8.39
N GLU A 32 26.62 40.71 -8.65
CA GLU A 32 27.97 40.82 -9.20
C GLU A 32 28.92 41.44 -8.17
N ASN A 33 28.65 42.68 -7.77
CA ASN A 33 29.44 43.41 -6.77
C ASN A 33 28.52 43.89 -5.63
N PRO A 34 29.00 43.91 -4.37
CA PRO A 34 28.25 44.47 -3.26
C PRO A 34 28.01 45.97 -3.50
N HIS A 35 26.81 46.45 -3.14
CA HIS A 35 26.49 47.87 -3.25
C HIS A 35 27.31 48.70 -2.24
N ASP A 36 27.80 49.87 -2.64
CA ASP A 36 28.70 50.71 -1.83
C ASP A 36 28.07 51.13 -0.49
N ASP A 37 26.75 51.36 -0.48
CA ASP A 37 25.98 51.80 0.69
C ASP A 37 25.67 50.69 1.72
N VAL A 38 26.11 49.45 1.51
CA VAL A 38 25.80 48.32 2.41
C VAL A 38 27.08 47.74 3.01
N ASP A 39 27.63 48.45 4.00
CA ASP A 39 28.87 48.08 4.70
C ASP A 39 28.86 46.64 5.21
N ALA A 40 27.73 46.17 5.74
CA ALA A 40 27.60 44.83 6.29
C ALA A 40 27.82 43.70 5.27
N VAL A 41 27.61 43.95 3.97
CA VAL A 41 27.93 42.99 2.91
C VAL A 41 29.40 43.10 2.52
N ARG A 42 29.94 44.33 2.48
CA ARG A 42 31.34 44.61 2.11
C ARG A 42 32.34 44.08 3.16
N ASP A 43 31.99 44.18 4.43
CA ASP A 43 32.82 43.72 5.55
C ASP A 43 32.57 42.24 5.93
N GLY A 44 31.63 41.57 5.25
CA GLY A 44 31.36 40.14 5.42
C GLY A 44 30.47 39.77 6.61
N ARG A 45 29.88 40.73 7.34
CA ARG A 45 28.87 40.43 8.37
C ARG A 45 27.62 39.77 7.80
N ILE A 46 27.27 40.07 6.56
CA ILE A 46 26.20 39.47 5.78
C ILE A 46 26.79 38.92 4.49
N GLU A 47 26.60 37.63 4.25
CA GLU A 47 27.03 36.97 3.02
C GLU A 47 25.83 36.76 2.09
N VAL A 48 25.91 37.32 0.88
CA VAL A 48 24.90 37.09 -0.16
C VAL A 48 25.16 35.74 -0.81
N VAL A 49 24.22 34.81 -0.63
CA VAL A 49 24.26 33.49 -1.27
C VAL A 49 23.97 33.68 -2.76
N HIS A 50 25.01 33.66 -3.59
CA HIS A 50 24.93 33.85 -5.06
C HIS A 50 25.17 32.55 -5.84
N GLU A 51 25.78 31.55 -5.20
CA GLU A 51 25.85 30.17 -5.69
C GLU A 51 24.96 29.24 -4.84
N ASN A 52 24.54 28.13 -5.44
CA ASN A 52 23.83 27.09 -4.71
C ASN A 52 24.70 26.54 -3.57
N THR A 53 24.22 26.69 -2.34
CA THR A 53 25.04 26.48 -1.14
C THR A 53 24.40 25.45 -0.21
N PRO A 54 25.13 24.48 0.34
CA PRO A 54 24.60 23.53 1.33
C PRO A 54 23.87 24.23 2.48
N PHE A 55 22.64 23.80 2.75
CA PHE A 55 21.75 24.44 3.71
C PHE A 55 21.35 23.49 4.83
N LYS A 56 22.05 23.63 5.96
CA LYS A 56 21.82 22.85 7.20
C LYS A 56 21.66 23.77 8.42
N ARG A 57 20.99 24.91 8.23
CA ARG A 57 20.81 25.90 9.31
C ARG A 57 19.66 25.50 10.23
N ARG A 58 19.82 25.64 11.55
CA ARG A 58 18.76 25.37 12.51
C ARG A 58 17.63 26.38 12.46
N PHE A 59 17.95 27.63 12.14
CA PHE A 59 16.99 28.71 12.04
C PHE A 59 17.15 29.45 10.72
N ALA A 60 16.03 29.90 10.17
CA ALA A 60 15.96 30.77 9.00
C ALA A 60 14.94 31.86 9.29
N ALA A 61 15.15 33.05 8.74
CA ALA A 61 14.21 34.16 8.87
C ALA A 61 13.67 34.56 7.51
N VAL A 62 12.39 34.96 7.46
CA VAL A 62 11.75 35.50 6.26
C VAL A 62 11.18 36.88 6.62
N ASN A 63 11.56 37.87 5.80
CA ASN A 63 11.05 39.23 5.89
C ASN A 63 10.03 39.48 4.78
N SER A 64 9.00 40.27 5.06
CA SER A 64 8.10 40.82 4.06
C SER A 64 7.72 42.25 4.46
N PHE A 65 7.99 43.20 3.58
CA PHE A 65 7.78 44.62 3.84
C PHE A 65 6.87 45.20 2.76
N SER A 66 5.75 45.79 3.19
CA SER A 66 4.84 46.51 2.30
C SER A 66 5.37 47.93 2.07
N TYR A 67 5.21 48.41 0.84
CA TYR A 67 5.46 49.82 0.52
C TYR A 67 4.60 50.79 1.36
N THR A 68 3.41 50.35 1.78
CA THR A 68 2.49 51.15 2.61
C THR A 68 2.85 51.19 4.09
N GLY A 69 3.95 50.54 4.51
CA GLY A 69 4.46 50.59 5.88
C GLY A 69 4.34 49.31 6.73
N PRO A 70 3.35 48.42 6.56
CA PRO A 70 3.30 47.16 7.30
C PRO A 70 4.53 46.27 7.06
N MET A 71 5.13 45.77 8.14
CA MET A 71 6.31 44.90 8.12
C MET A 71 6.01 43.60 8.87
N ALA A 72 6.47 42.48 8.32
CA ALA A 72 6.39 41.17 8.95
C ALA A 72 7.75 40.48 8.95
N HIS A 73 8.06 39.80 10.06
CA HIS A 73 9.26 38.99 10.24
C HIS A 73 8.85 37.65 10.86
N VAL A 74 9.31 36.55 10.28
CA VAL A 74 9.06 35.21 10.79
C VAL A 74 10.37 34.48 10.99
N LEU A 75 10.59 33.98 12.21
CA LEU A 75 11.67 33.06 12.53
C LEU A 75 11.18 31.61 12.42
N LEU A 76 11.83 30.83 11.56
CA LEU A 76 11.53 29.44 11.28
C LEU A 76 12.58 28.57 11.94
N LYS A 77 12.15 27.50 12.62
CA LYS A 77 13.03 26.43 13.08
C LYS A 77 13.03 25.31 12.05
N GLY A 78 14.16 25.13 11.38
CA GLY A 78 14.36 24.05 10.43
C GLY A 78 14.30 22.68 11.08
N HIS A 79 13.64 21.73 10.42
CA HIS A 79 13.66 20.32 10.80
C HIS A 79 14.24 19.50 9.65
N TYR A 80 15.53 19.22 9.73
CA TYR A 80 16.20 18.33 8.78
C TYR A 80 16.01 16.89 9.23
N LYS A 81 15.25 16.12 8.46
CA LYS A 81 15.10 14.67 8.64
C LYS A 81 15.70 13.98 7.43
N GLU A 82 16.81 13.29 7.64
CA GLU A 82 17.39 12.44 6.60
C GLU A 82 16.40 11.34 6.21
N LYS A 83 16.30 11.08 4.89
CA LYS A 83 15.36 10.11 4.36
C LYS A 83 15.94 8.70 4.42
N ILE A 84 15.31 7.82 5.19
CA ILE A 84 15.72 6.42 5.35
C ILE A 84 14.75 5.52 4.58
N TYR A 85 15.06 5.23 3.32
CA TYR A 85 14.20 4.41 2.45
C TYR A 85 14.00 2.98 2.95
N LYS A 86 15.01 2.42 3.63
CA LYS A 86 14.97 1.05 4.16
C LYS A 86 14.32 0.92 5.54
N LYS A 87 13.70 1.98 6.08
CA LYS A 87 13.08 1.94 7.41
C LYS A 87 11.88 1.00 7.46
N TYR A 88 11.08 0.98 6.39
CA TYR A 88 9.87 0.16 6.27
C TYR A 88 9.97 -0.68 5.00
N THR A 89 10.76 -1.74 5.03
CA THR A 89 10.89 -2.70 3.93
C THR A 89 9.87 -3.82 4.07
N ALA A 90 9.16 -4.13 3.00
CA ALA A 90 8.31 -5.30 2.86
C ALA A 90 8.95 -6.32 1.92
N ASN A 91 8.66 -7.61 2.15
CA ASN A 91 9.06 -8.71 1.27
C ASN A 91 8.07 -8.94 0.11
N ILE A 92 7.10 -8.05 -0.04
CA ILE A 92 6.08 -8.06 -1.10
C ILE A 92 6.14 -6.75 -1.88
N PRO A 93 5.68 -6.76 -3.15
CA PRO A 93 5.52 -5.53 -3.92
C PRO A 93 4.57 -4.52 -3.24
N TYR A 94 4.77 -3.25 -3.54
CA TYR A 94 3.98 -2.15 -3.00
C TYR A 94 2.84 -1.80 -3.95
N LEU A 95 1.61 -1.87 -3.46
CA LEU A 95 0.46 -1.28 -4.13
C LEU A 95 0.43 0.23 -3.81
N VAL A 96 0.29 1.06 -4.84
CA VAL A 96 0.05 2.50 -4.70
C VAL A 96 -1.23 2.86 -5.42
N ASN A 97 -2.19 3.39 -4.67
CA ASN A 97 -3.47 3.86 -5.20
C ASN A 97 -3.48 5.39 -5.30
N VAL A 98 -3.89 5.90 -6.45
CA VAL A 98 -4.02 7.35 -6.67
C VAL A 98 -5.33 7.68 -7.37
N SER A 99 -5.79 8.90 -7.16
CA SER A 99 -6.94 9.45 -7.87
C SER A 99 -6.66 10.87 -8.34
N SER A 100 -7.29 11.28 -9.44
CA SER A 100 -7.15 12.62 -9.99
C SER A 100 -8.41 13.04 -10.76
N ARG A 101 -8.44 14.32 -11.17
CA ARG A 101 -9.51 14.92 -11.98
C ARG A 101 -9.62 14.35 -13.40
N ASN A 102 -8.58 13.67 -13.87
CA ASN A 102 -8.53 13.00 -15.17
C ASN A 102 -7.40 11.95 -15.18
N GLU A 103 -7.39 11.12 -16.23
CA GLU A 103 -6.41 10.04 -16.39
C GLU A 103 -4.98 10.56 -16.51
N THR A 104 -4.78 11.72 -17.17
CA THR A 104 -3.46 12.36 -17.29
C THR A 104 -2.84 12.68 -15.93
N GLY A 105 -3.65 13.13 -14.97
CA GLY A 105 -3.19 13.39 -13.60
C GLY A 105 -2.75 12.11 -12.88
N VAL A 106 -3.48 11.01 -13.07
CA VAL A 106 -3.08 9.69 -12.54
C VAL A 106 -1.79 9.21 -13.20
N HIS A 107 -1.67 9.32 -14.52
CA HIS A 107 -0.46 9.00 -15.27
C HIS A 107 0.77 9.77 -14.75
N ARG A 108 0.64 11.08 -14.53
CA ARG A 108 1.73 11.91 -13.99
C ARG A 108 2.14 11.46 -12.59
N MET A 109 1.19 11.09 -11.74
CA MET A 109 1.50 10.55 -10.42
C MET A 109 2.26 9.22 -10.52
N PHE A 110 1.87 8.34 -11.45
CA PHE A 110 2.59 7.10 -11.72
C PHE A 110 4.03 7.34 -12.19
N GLU A 111 4.26 8.31 -13.08
CA GLU A 111 5.61 8.68 -13.52
C GLU A 111 6.47 9.16 -12.36
N ILE A 112 5.91 10.00 -11.48
CA ILE A 112 6.61 10.50 -10.30
C ILE A 112 7.00 9.35 -9.37
N VAL A 113 6.06 8.47 -8.99
CA VAL A 113 6.38 7.37 -8.05
C VAL A 113 7.31 6.34 -8.66
N ALA A 114 7.22 6.09 -9.97
CA ALA A 114 8.10 5.14 -10.66
C ALA A 114 9.52 5.68 -10.85
N ALA A 115 9.69 7.00 -10.93
CA ALA A 115 11.00 7.65 -11.07
C ALA A 115 11.78 7.75 -9.75
N MET A 116 11.11 7.60 -8.60
CA MET A 116 11.73 7.69 -7.28
C MET A 116 12.09 6.30 -6.74
N PRO A 117 13.09 6.20 -5.83
CA PRO A 117 13.24 5.00 -5.00
C PRO A 117 11.95 4.70 -4.23
N ILE A 118 11.67 3.41 -3.99
CA ILE A 118 10.51 3.01 -3.20
C ILE A 118 10.58 3.67 -1.82
N ASP A 119 9.57 4.49 -1.54
CA ASP A 119 9.45 5.28 -0.32
C ASP A 119 8.13 4.96 0.36
N ALA A 120 8.18 4.06 1.34
CA ALA A 120 7.01 3.63 2.09
C ALA A 120 6.31 4.78 2.84
N GLU A 121 7.03 5.81 3.30
CA GLU A 121 6.40 6.97 3.95
C GLU A 121 5.64 7.83 2.91
N TYR A 122 6.19 7.99 1.70
CA TYR A 122 5.51 8.72 0.62
C TYR A 122 4.30 7.94 0.08
N ILE A 123 4.43 6.63 -0.08
CA ILE A 123 3.30 5.75 -0.43
C ILE A 123 2.21 5.83 0.64
N GLY A 124 2.58 5.80 1.92
CA GLY A 124 1.65 5.99 3.03
C GLY A 124 0.95 7.35 3.00
N LEU A 125 1.67 8.43 2.66
CA LEU A 125 1.07 9.75 2.44
C LEU A 125 0.04 9.73 1.31
N LEU A 126 0.36 9.12 0.16
CA LEU A 126 -0.58 8.99 -0.95
C LEU A 126 -1.81 8.18 -0.56
N HIS A 127 -1.64 7.08 0.18
CA HIS A 127 -2.76 6.31 0.72
C HIS A 127 -3.63 7.16 1.66
N ASN A 128 -3.04 7.96 2.55
CA ASN A 128 -3.80 8.84 3.43
C ASN A 128 -4.59 9.90 2.67
N ILE A 129 -4.01 10.48 1.60
CA ILE A 129 -4.68 11.47 0.74
C ILE A 129 -5.83 10.81 -0.04
N HIS A 130 -5.62 9.61 -0.58
CA HIS A 130 -6.55 8.97 -1.51
C HIS A 130 -7.50 7.94 -0.87
N LYS A 131 -7.36 7.67 0.43
CA LYS A 131 -8.32 6.85 1.20
C LYS A 131 -9.70 7.50 1.24
N ILE A 132 -9.75 8.83 1.27
CA ILE A 132 -10.99 9.60 1.26
C ILE A 132 -11.32 9.98 -0.17
N GLU A 133 -12.58 9.76 -0.57
CA GLU A 133 -13.05 10.20 -1.86
C GLU A 133 -12.92 11.72 -2.00
N THR A 134 -12.18 12.15 -3.02
CA THR A 134 -12.02 13.56 -3.33
C THR A 134 -13.04 13.95 -4.41
N PRO A 135 -13.95 14.90 -4.14
CA PRO A 135 -14.98 15.30 -5.10
C PRO A 135 -14.43 15.67 -6.48
N GLY A 136 -15.05 15.06 -7.50
CA GLY A 136 -14.73 15.22 -8.92
C GLY A 136 -13.38 14.66 -9.36
N HIS A 137 -12.73 13.82 -8.54
CA HIS A 137 -11.74 12.89 -9.06
C HIS A 137 -12.43 11.81 -9.90
N THR A 138 -12.46 12.01 -11.22
CA THR A 138 -13.10 11.12 -12.18
C THR A 138 -12.16 10.06 -12.74
N ALA A 139 -10.90 10.02 -12.30
CA ALA A 139 -9.96 8.97 -12.64
C ALA A 139 -9.34 8.37 -11.38
N ARG A 140 -9.27 7.05 -11.33
CA ARG A 140 -8.56 6.29 -10.28
C ARG A 140 -7.62 5.31 -10.95
N GLY A 141 -6.50 5.03 -10.30
CA GLY A 141 -5.57 4.03 -10.79
C GLY A 141 -4.77 3.41 -9.66
N PHE A 142 -4.25 2.22 -9.95
CA PHE A 142 -3.25 1.57 -9.13
C PHE A 142 -1.96 1.36 -9.91
N ILE A 143 -0.84 1.35 -9.19
CA ILE A 143 0.47 0.91 -9.69
C ILE A 143 1.09 -0.02 -8.65
N ILE A 144 1.63 -1.15 -9.11
CA ILE A 144 2.36 -2.12 -8.28
C ILE A 144 3.85 -1.92 -8.54
N LEU A 145 4.58 -1.56 -7.48
CA LEU A 145 6.00 -1.28 -7.51
C LEU A 145 6.77 -2.43 -6.87
N GLY A 146 7.75 -2.95 -7.58
CA GLY A 146 8.76 -3.86 -7.05
C GLY A 146 10.13 -3.20 -7.04
N SER A 147 11.11 -3.87 -6.46
CA SER A 147 12.51 -3.50 -6.62
C SER A 147 13.24 -4.53 -7.47
N LYS A 148 14.17 -4.05 -8.30
CA LYS A 148 15.07 -4.89 -9.08
C LYS A 148 16.50 -4.39 -8.90
N LEU A 149 17.43 -5.33 -8.77
CA LEU A 149 18.85 -5.01 -8.76
C LEU A 149 19.32 -4.71 -10.20
N GLU A 150 19.82 -3.50 -10.42
CA GLU A 150 20.57 -3.09 -11.62
C GLU A 150 22.03 -2.84 -11.19
N GLY A 151 22.87 -3.88 -11.34
CA GLY A 151 24.24 -3.87 -10.83
C GLY A 151 24.28 -3.90 -9.30
N LYS A 152 24.88 -2.87 -8.68
CA LYS A 152 24.91 -2.70 -7.21
C LYS A 152 23.76 -1.85 -6.67
N ASN A 153 22.95 -1.25 -7.54
CA ASN A 153 21.89 -0.33 -7.15
C ASN A 153 20.52 -1.00 -7.25
N GLU A 154 19.70 -0.78 -6.23
CA GLU A 154 18.30 -1.19 -6.22
C GLU A 154 17.47 -0.09 -6.88
N LYS A 155 16.72 -0.45 -7.92
CA LYS A 155 15.88 0.47 -8.68
C LYS A 155 14.42 0.04 -8.61
N THR A 156 13.54 1.02 -8.50
CA THR A 156 12.10 0.83 -8.60
C THR A 156 11.74 0.28 -9.98
N CYS A 157 10.96 -0.80 -10.02
CA CYS A 157 10.38 -1.34 -11.23
C CYS A 157 8.86 -1.39 -11.13
N VAL A 158 8.18 -1.21 -12.26
CA VAL A 158 6.72 -1.28 -12.34
C VAL A 158 6.33 -2.70 -12.74
N LEU A 159 5.59 -3.39 -11.87
CA LEU A 159 5.12 -4.75 -12.12
C LEU A 159 3.78 -4.75 -12.86
N SER A 160 2.89 -3.83 -12.48
CA SER A 160 1.58 -3.66 -13.11
C SER A 160 1.05 -2.26 -12.84
N LYS A 161 0.17 -1.76 -13.72
CA LYS A 161 -0.58 -0.53 -13.50
C LYS A 161 -1.88 -0.55 -14.28
N SER A 162 -2.89 0.12 -13.75
CA SER A 162 -4.16 0.33 -14.44
C SER A 162 -4.74 1.68 -14.06
N ILE A 163 -5.44 2.29 -15.01
CA ILE A 163 -6.16 3.54 -14.82
C ILE A 163 -7.56 3.33 -15.37
N GLN A 164 -8.54 3.78 -14.60
CA GLN A 164 -9.94 3.66 -14.96
C GLN A 164 -10.68 4.95 -14.65
N HIS A 165 -11.64 5.27 -15.51
CA HIS A 165 -12.61 6.30 -15.23
C HIS A 165 -13.52 5.88 -14.07
N TYR A 166 -13.64 6.76 -13.07
CA TYR A 166 -14.49 6.58 -11.91
C TYR A 166 -15.75 7.42 -12.03
N LYS A 167 -16.91 6.75 -12.04
CA LYS A 167 -18.22 7.39 -12.25
C LYS A 167 -18.78 8.11 -11.02
N GLY A 168 -18.07 8.14 -9.89
CA GLY A 168 -18.59 8.74 -8.65
C GLY A 168 -19.62 7.88 -7.91
N ILE A 169 -19.78 6.62 -8.31
CA ILE A 169 -20.70 5.68 -7.66
C ILE A 169 -19.86 4.64 -6.93
N LYS A 170 -20.10 4.47 -5.63
CA LYS A 170 -19.51 3.38 -4.85
C LYS A 170 -20.37 2.12 -5.04
N PRO A 171 -19.89 1.08 -5.74
CA PRO A 171 -20.65 -0.15 -5.89
C PRO A 171 -20.70 -0.92 -4.57
N PRO A 172 -21.74 -1.74 -4.33
CA PRO A 172 -21.74 -2.68 -3.23
C PRO A 172 -20.61 -3.70 -3.42
N VAL A 173 -20.01 -4.13 -2.32
CA VAL A 173 -18.93 -5.11 -2.27
C VAL A 173 -19.51 -6.46 -1.86
N CYS A 174 -19.31 -7.49 -2.68
CA CYS A 174 -19.67 -8.86 -2.30
C CYS A 174 -18.43 -9.71 -2.07
N PHE A 175 -18.37 -10.39 -0.94
CA PHE A 175 -17.37 -11.43 -0.72
C PHE A 175 -17.94 -12.77 -1.15
N MET A 176 -17.26 -13.43 -2.08
CA MET A 176 -17.67 -14.72 -2.64
C MET A 176 -16.63 -15.78 -2.31
N TYR A 177 -17.05 -16.78 -1.52
CA TYR A 177 -16.17 -17.84 -1.03
C TYR A 177 -16.40 -19.12 -1.84
N SER A 178 -15.40 -19.51 -2.63
CA SER A 178 -15.40 -20.76 -3.40
C SER A 178 -15.28 -21.99 -2.51
N GLY A 179 -15.70 -23.15 -3.03
CA GLY A 179 -15.67 -24.42 -2.30
C GLY A 179 -14.54 -25.35 -2.76
N MET A 180 -14.77 -26.65 -2.59
CA MET A 180 -13.88 -27.72 -3.07
C MET A 180 -13.55 -27.57 -4.56
N GLY A 181 -12.32 -27.92 -4.94
CA GLY A 181 -11.79 -27.80 -6.29
C GLY A 181 -10.96 -26.54 -6.53
N SER A 182 -10.93 -25.60 -5.58
CA SER A 182 -10.11 -24.39 -5.66
C SER A 182 -8.67 -24.55 -5.15
N GLN A 183 -8.34 -25.71 -4.57
CA GLN A 183 -7.03 -25.98 -4.01
C GLN A 183 -5.99 -26.29 -5.10
N TRP A 184 -4.75 -25.86 -4.87
CA TRP A 184 -3.61 -26.14 -5.73
C TRP A 184 -2.30 -26.12 -4.92
N CYS A 185 -1.27 -26.82 -5.40
CA CYS A 185 0.03 -26.92 -4.75
C CYS A 185 0.65 -25.52 -4.53
N LYS A 186 1.16 -25.23 -3.32
CA LYS A 186 1.68 -23.90 -2.90
C LYS A 186 0.66 -22.75 -2.86
N MET A 187 -0.65 -23.02 -2.75
CA MET A 187 -1.67 -21.96 -2.81
C MET A 187 -1.56 -20.84 -1.75
N GLY A 188 -0.80 -21.05 -0.67
CA GLY A 188 -0.54 -20.01 0.34
C GLY A 188 0.89 -19.48 0.36
N ALA A 189 1.82 -20.07 -0.42
CA ALA A 189 3.26 -19.86 -0.24
C ALA A 189 3.69 -18.40 -0.39
N ASP A 190 3.29 -17.74 -1.47
CA ASP A 190 3.67 -16.33 -1.71
C ASP A 190 3.05 -15.38 -0.68
N LEU A 191 1.81 -15.68 -0.26
CA LEU A 191 1.08 -14.90 0.73
C LEU A 191 1.64 -15.03 2.15
N MET A 192 2.45 -16.06 2.45
CA MET A 192 3.18 -16.13 3.73
C MET A 192 4.14 -14.95 3.92
N ASN A 193 4.52 -14.23 2.85
CA ASN A 193 5.30 -13.00 2.96
C ASN A 193 4.48 -11.80 3.46
N ALA A 194 3.15 -11.89 3.49
CA ALA A 194 2.27 -10.87 4.05
C ALA A 194 2.03 -11.15 5.54
N PRO A 195 2.48 -10.27 6.47
CA PRO A 195 2.44 -10.55 7.92
C PRO A 195 1.04 -10.85 8.47
N ILE A 196 0.00 -10.26 7.89
CA ILE A 196 -1.40 -10.48 8.31
C ILE A 196 -1.85 -11.90 7.95
N PHE A 197 -1.50 -12.35 6.74
CA PHE A 197 -1.83 -13.70 6.28
C PHE A 197 -1.05 -14.74 7.07
N SER A 198 0.28 -14.58 7.21
CA SER A 198 1.09 -15.53 7.97
C SER A 198 0.64 -15.65 9.42
N ALA A 199 0.30 -14.54 10.08
CA ALA A 199 -0.24 -14.55 11.44
C ALA A 199 -1.59 -15.30 11.55
N ALA A 200 -2.44 -15.20 10.52
CA ALA A 200 -3.70 -15.96 10.48
C ALA A 200 -3.44 -17.46 10.31
N ILE A 201 -2.50 -17.84 9.42
CA ILE A 201 -2.11 -19.25 9.22
C ILE A 201 -1.45 -19.83 10.48
N GLU A 202 -0.61 -19.07 11.18
CA GLU A 202 -0.02 -19.50 12.45
C GLU A 202 -1.08 -19.76 13.54
N LYS A 203 -2.13 -18.94 13.61
CA LYS A 203 -3.26 -19.19 14.52
C LYS A 203 -4.00 -20.47 14.13
N CYS A 204 -4.25 -20.69 12.85
CA CYS A 204 -4.85 -21.93 12.36
C CYS A 204 -3.97 -23.14 12.68
N HIS A 205 -2.64 -23.00 12.54
CA HIS A 205 -1.67 -24.04 12.82
C HIS A 205 -1.72 -24.50 14.28
N LYS A 206 -1.74 -23.55 15.22
CA LYS A 206 -1.83 -23.86 16.66
C LYS A 206 -3.08 -24.66 17.03
N VAL A 207 -4.19 -24.43 16.33
CA VAL A 207 -5.45 -25.16 16.54
C VAL A 207 -5.38 -26.58 15.95
N LEU A 208 -4.68 -26.74 14.83
CA LEU A 208 -4.59 -27.99 14.06
C LEU A 208 -3.44 -28.91 14.49
N GLU A 209 -2.38 -28.37 15.09
CA GLU A 209 -1.20 -29.11 15.53
C GLU A 209 -1.56 -30.27 16.49
N PRO A 210 -2.43 -30.11 17.51
CA PRO A 210 -2.87 -31.22 18.35
C PRO A 210 -3.66 -32.32 17.62
N LYS A 211 -4.11 -32.05 16.39
CA LYS A 211 -4.80 -33.00 15.51
C LYS A 211 -3.85 -33.67 14.51
N GLY A 212 -2.56 -33.39 14.58
CA GLY A 212 -1.53 -33.94 13.70
C GLY A 212 -1.53 -33.31 12.30
N VAL A 213 -2.08 -32.10 12.14
CA VAL A 213 -2.18 -31.42 10.84
C VAL A 213 -1.25 -30.22 10.81
N ASN A 214 -0.26 -30.24 9.91
CA ASN A 214 0.65 -29.12 9.68
C ASN A 214 0.13 -28.23 8.54
N ILE A 215 -0.72 -27.26 8.87
CA ILE A 215 -1.29 -26.35 7.86
C ILE A 215 -0.24 -25.51 7.12
N VAL A 216 0.88 -25.15 7.77
CA VAL A 216 1.93 -24.37 7.09
C VAL A 216 2.52 -25.21 5.96
N ASP A 217 2.89 -26.46 6.26
CA ASP A 217 3.39 -27.41 5.25
C ASP A 217 2.36 -27.64 4.13
N ILE A 218 1.09 -27.85 4.47
CA ILE A 218 0.00 -28.02 3.47
C ILE A 218 -0.06 -26.85 2.47
N LEU A 219 0.15 -25.61 2.95
CA LEU A 219 0.03 -24.41 2.12
C LEU A 219 1.31 -24.07 1.35
N THR A 220 2.46 -24.59 1.77
CA THR A 220 3.77 -24.24 1.19
C THR A 220 4.48 -25.40 0.48
N SER A 221 4.01 -26.63 0.65
CA SER A 221 4.64 -27.82 0.08
C SER A 221 4.67 -27.82 -1.45
N ASP A 222 5.74 -28.39 -1.98
CA ASP A 222 5.98 -28.61 -3.41
C ASP A 222 5.37 -29.93 -3.92
N ASP A 223 4.84 -30.75 -3.01
CA ASP A 223 4.20 -32.03 -3.32
C ASP A 223 2.86 -31.81 -4.02
N GLN A 224 2.77 -32.28 -5.27
CA GLN A 224 1.56 -32.19 -6.09
C GLN A 224 0.42 -33.07 -5.55
N THR A 225 0.74 -34.08 -4.74
CA THR A 225 -0.23 -35.03 -4.18
C THR A 225 -0.78 -34.59 -2.83
N ILE A 226 -0.30 -33.48 -2.26
CA ILE A 226 -0.67 -33.08 -0.90
C ILE A 226 -2.17 -32.86 -0.70
N PHE A 227 -2.88 -32.47 -1.77
CA PHE A 227 -4.32 -32.27 -1.77
C PHE A 227 -5.12 -33.50 -2.22
N GLU A 228 -4.49 -34.65 -2.43
CA GLU A 228 -5.20 -35.93 -2.53
C GLU A 228 -5.80 -36.34 -1.18
N ASP A 229 -5.21 -35.88 -0.07
CA ASP A 229 -5.85 -35.97 1.24
C ASP A 229 -6.99 -34.95 1.36
N ILE A 230 -8.21 -35.46 1.50
CA ILE A 230 -9.41 -34.63 1.64
C ILE A 230 -9.36 -33.71 2.87
N ILE A 231 -8.69 -34.11 3.96
CA ILE A 231 -8.51 -33.24 5.13
C ILE A 231 -7.73 -32.01 4.72
N ASN A 232 -6.61 -32.19 3.99
CA ASN A 232 -5.76 -31.10 3.52
C ASN A 232 -6.52 -30.15 2.61
N CYS A 233 -7.41 -30.66 1.75
CA CYS A 233 -8.30 -29.82 0.95
C CYS A 233 -9.16 -28.91 1.84
N PHE A 234 -9.91 -29.48 2.79
CA PHE A 234 -10.82 -28.72 3.63
C PHE A 234 -10.09 -27.67 4.47
N VAL A 235 -9.04 -28.06 5.20
CA VAL A 235 -8.31 -27.12 6.06
C VAL A 235 -7.51 -26.10 5.25
N GLY A 236 -6.94 -26.50 4.12
CA GLY A 236 -6.17 -25.62 3.25
C GLY A 236 -7.03 -24.49 2.69
N ILE A 237 -8.15 -24.83 2.05
CA ILE A 237 -9.07 -23.84 1.45
C ILE A 237 -9.55 -22.87 2.54
N THR A 238 -9.98 -23.42 3.68
CA THR A 238 -10.52 -22.63 4.78
C THR A 238 -9.47 -21.70 5.39
N ALA A 239 -8.25 -22.17 5.61
CA ALA A 239 -7.16 -21.36 6.16
C ALA A 239 -6.78 -20.19 5.23
N VAL A 240 -6.72 -20.43 3.91
CA VAL A 240 -6.49 -19.36 2.92
C VAL A 240 -7.64 -18.35 2.94
N GLN A 241 -8.89 -18.80 3.00
CA GLN A 241 -10.05 -17.92 3.08
C GLN A 241 -10.05 -17.06 4.34
N ILE A 242 -9.66 -17.61 5.50
CA ILE A 242 -9.46 -16.87 6.75
C ILE A 242 -8.39 -15.79 6.56
N GLY A 243 -7.21 -16.15 6.04
CA GLY A 243 -6.10 -15.22 5.85
C GLY A 243 -6.42 -14.09 4.86
N LEU A 244 -7.12 -14.40 3.75
CA LEU A 244 -7.57 -13.38 2.80
C LEU A 244 -8.63 -12.46 3.42
N THR A 245 -9.55 -13.00 4.21
CA THR A 245 -10.55 -12.22 4.94
C THR A 245 -9.88 -11.25 5.91
N ASP A 246 -8.83 -11.69 6.63
CA ASP A 246 -8.07 -10.84 7.54
C ASP A 246 -7.30 -9.73 6.80
N ILE A 247 -6.74 -10.01 5.62
CA ILE A 247 -6.15 -8.96 4.76
C ILE A 247 -7.20 -7.93 4.36
N LEU A 248 -8.36 -8.35 3.86
CA LEU A 248 -9.42 -7.44 3.44
C LEU A 248 -9.92 -6.57 4.61
N ARG A 249 -10.10 -7.17 5.79
CA ARG A 249 -10.44 -6.44 7.03
C ARG A 249 -9.39 -5.42 7.42
N ALA A 250 -8.11 -5.75 7.33
CA ALA A 250 -7.02 -4.83 7.63
C ALA A 250 -6.92 -3.66 6.63
N LEU A 251 -7.40 -3.87 5.40
CA LEU A 251 -7.59 -2.83 4.39
C LEU A 251 -8.89 -2.03 4.58
N GLU A 252 -9.66 -2.31 5.64
CA GLU A 252 -10.98 -1.73 5.93
C GLU A 252 -12.01 -1.96 4.80
N ILE A 253 -11.83 -3.04 4.02
CA ILE A 253 -12.79 -3.48 3.02
C ILE A 253 -13.81 -4.36 3.72
N VAL A 254 -15.04 -3.87 3.83
CA VAL A 254 -16.17 -4.58 4.41
C VAL A 254 -17.16 -4.98 3.31
N PRO A 255 -17.71 -6.20 3.35
CA PRO A 255 -18.72 -6.63 2.39
C PRO A 255 -20.10 -6.05 2.73
N ASP A 256 -20.87 -5.71 1.70
CA ASP A 256 -22.32 -5.48 1.77
C ASP A 256 -23.10 -6.80 1.62
N CYS A 257 -22.51 -7.81 0.96
CA CYS A 257 -23.03 -9.18 0.89
C CYS A 257 -21.93 -10.23 0.99
N ILE A 258 -22.29 -11.39 1.52
CA ILE A 258 -21.40 -12.54 1.67
C ILE A 258 -22.13 -13.75 1.07
N ILE A 259 -21.48 -14.46 0.15
CA ILE A 259 -22.02 -15.65 -0.50
C ILE A 259 -20.97 -16.76 -0.47
N GLY A 260 -21.38 -17.95 -0.04
CA GLY A 260 -20.52 -19.13 0.04
C GLY A 260 -21.02 -20.22 -0.89
N HIS A 261 -20.09 -20.94 -1.51
CA HIS A 261 -20.41 -22.13 -2.28
C HIS A 261 -19.86 -23.37 -1.58
N SER A 262 -20.76 -24.23 -1.06
CA SER A 262 -20.40 -25.48 -0.37
C SER A 262 -19.42 -25.22 0.78
N THR A 263 -18.20 -25.79 0.75
CA THR A 263 -17.16 -25.55 1.76
C THR A 263 -16.86 -24.07 2.00
N GLY A 264 -17.06 -23.21 1.00
CA GLY A 264 -16.87 -21.77 1.14
C GLY A 264 -17.78 -21.10 2.19
N GLU A 265 -18.89 -21.74 2.58
CA GLU A 265 -19.76 -21.23 3.66
C GLU A 265 -19.03 -21.15 5.01
N LEU A 266 -17.97 -21.94 5.23
CA LEU A 266 -17.11 -21.79 6.41
C LEU A 266 -16.39 -20.43 6.41
N GLY A 267 -15.86 -20.03 5.25
CA GLY A 267 -15.27 -18.72 5.04
C GLY A 267 -16.28 -17.60 5.24
N CYS A 268 -17.53 -17.78 4.78
CA CYS A 268 -18.62 -16.84 5.03
C CYS A 268 -18.93 -16.66 6.52
N ALA A 269 -19.07 -17.77 7.24
CA ALA A 269 -19.36 -17.73 8.67
C ALA A 269 -18.24 -17.04 9.46
N TYR A 270 -16.98 -17.21 9.05
CA TYR A 270 -15.87 -16.44 9.60
C TYR A 270 -15.96 -14.95 9.24
N ALA A 271 -16.26 -14.63 7.98
CA ALA A 271 -16.31 -13.27 7.45
C ALA A 271 -17.42 -12.42 8.10
N ASP A 272 -18.58 -13.02 8.34
CA ASP A 272 -19.73 -12.41 9.01
C ASP A 272 -19.60 -12.40 10.55
N GLY A 273 -18.58 -13.09 11.09
CA GLY A 273 -18.33 -13.17 12.53
C GLY A 273 -19.22 -14.17 13.28
N GLY A 274 -19.98 -15.00 12.56
CA GLY A 274 -20.77 -16.08 13.14
C GLY A 274 -19.93 -17.25 13.69
N LEU A 275 -18.70 -17.42 13.19
CA LEU A 275 -17.71 -18.35 13.74
C LEU A 275 -16.39 -17.64 14.04
N THR A 276 -15.77 -18.01 15.14
CA THR A 276 -14.37 -17.66 15.44
C THR A 276 -13.41 -18.42 14.51
N LEU A 277 -12.17 -17.93 14.39
CA LEU A 277 -11.12 -18.62 13.60
C LEU A 277 -10.97 -20.09 14.01
N GLU A 278 -10.95 -20.37 15.32
CA GLU A 278 -10.82 -21.72 15.86
C GLU A 278 -11.99 -22.61 15.47
N GLU A 279 -13.22 -22.13 15.63
CA GLU A 279 -14.42 -22.89 15.25
C GLU A 279 -14.46 -23.13 13.73
N THR A 280 -14.11 -22.13 12.93
CA THR A 280 -14.09 -22.25 11.46
C THR A 280 -13.09 -23.32 11.02
N ILE A 281 -11.84 -23.28 11.51
CA ILE A 281 -10.81 -24.24 11.06
C ILE A 281 -11.05 -25.65 11.62
N LEU A 282 -11.56 -25.78 12.85
CA LEU A 282 -11.97 -27.08 13.40
C LEU A 282 -13.18 -27.65 12.66
N SER A 283 -14.14 -26.82 12.24
CA SER A 283 -15.27 -27.27 11.42
C SER A 283 -14.79 -27.83 10.09
N ALA A 284 -13.81 -27.18 9.44
CA ALA A 284 -13.17 -27.69 8.23
C ALA A 284 -12.49 -29.05 8.48
N TYR A 285 -11.69 -29.14 9.55
CA TYR A 285 -11.03 -30.39 9.94
C TYR A 285 -12.03 -31.52 10.20
N CYS A 286 -13.08 -31.26 10.99
CA CYS A 286 -14.11 -32.24 11.32
C CYS A 286 -14.86 -32.71 10.07
N ARG A 287 -15.17 -31.81 9.13
CA ARG A 287 -15.79 -32.17 7.84
C ARG A 287 -14.87 -33.07 7.01
N GLY A 288 -13.60 -32.71 6.88
CA GLY A 288 -12.62 -33.54 6.17
C GLY A 288 -12.43 -34.91 6.84
N LEU A 289 -12.37 -34.96 8.17
CA LEU A 289 -12.25 -36.20 8.93
C LEU A 289 -13.48 -37.11 8.76
N ALA A 290 -14.68 -36.53 8.78
CA ALA A 290 -15.92 -37.25 8.52
C ALA A 290 -15.91 -37.84 7.10
N SER A 291 -15.52 -37.05 6.09
CA SER A 291 -15.40 -37.54 4.71
C SER A 291 -14.37 -38.66 4.57
N LYS A 292 -13.24 -38.58 5.28
CA LYS A 292 -12.18 -39.61 5.26
C LYS A 292 -12.58 -40.92 5.94
N LYS A 293 -13.39 -40.84 7.01
CA LYS A 293 -13.83 -42.01 7.80
C LYS A 293 -15.08 -42.69 7.23
N THR A 294 -15.86 -41.98 6.42
CA THR A 294 -17.10 -42.52 5.86
C THR A 294 -16.76 -43.40 4.66
N GLU A 295 -17.22 -44.66 4.69
CA GLU A 295 -17.22 -45.49 3.49
C GLU A 295 -18.22 -44.92 2.49
N VAL A 296 -17.72 -44.49 1.34
CA VAL A 296 -18.53 -43.93 0.26
C VAL A 296 -18.37 -44.80 -0.99
N ILE A 297 -19.46 -44.92 -1.75
CA ILE A 297 -19.38 -45.43 -3.13
C ILE A 297 -18.51 -44.48 -3.96
N ARG A 298 -17.77 -45.03 -4.93
CA ARG A 298 -16.98 -44.20 -5.85
C ARG A 298 -17.91 -43.26 -6.62
N GLY A 299 -17.74 -41.97 -6.38
CA GLY A 299 -18.48 -40.90 -7.05
C GLY A 299 -17.53 -39.87 -7.66
N ALA A 300 -18.04 -39.09 -8.61
CA ALA A 300 -17.36 -37.96 -9.21
C ALA A 300 -18.36 -36.84 -9.46
N MET A 301 -17.88 -35.60 -9.54
CA MET A 301 -18.68 -34.43 -9.86
C MET A 301 -18.12 -33.76 -11.12
N ALA A 302 -19.01 -33.22 -11.96
CA ALA A 302 -18.64 -32.44 -13.15
C ALA A 302 -19.51 -31.18 -13.24
N ALA A 303 -18.92 -30.07 -13.67
CA ALA A 303 -19.67 -28.88 -14.03
C ALA A 303 -20.23 -29.05 -15.45
N VAL A 304 -21.55 -28.92 -15.60
CA VAL A 304 -22.25 -29.08 -16.89
C VAL A 304 -22.92 -27.76 -17.25
N GLY A 305 -22.69 -27.26 -18.47
CA GLY A 305 -23.24 -26.00 -18.95
C GLY A 305 -24.70 -26.09 -19.38
N MET A 306 -25.58 -26.56 -18.49
CA MET A 306 -27.02 -26.73 -18.72
C MET A 306 -27.81 -25.99 -17.63
N GLY A 307 -29.05 -25.59 -17.94
CA GLY A 307 -29.93 -24.97 -16.96
C GLY A 307 -30.34 -25.99 -15.89
N TYR A 308 -30.65 -25.53 -14.67
CA TYR A 308 -31.08 -26.42 -13.57
C TYR A 308 -32.28 -27.31 -13.94
N ASN A 309 -33.18 -26.80 -14.79
CA ASN A 309 -34.36 -27.54 -15.26
C ASN A 309 -34.04 -28.55 -16.38
N ASP A 310 -32.83 -28.53 -16.93
CA ASP A 310 -32.40 -29.38 -18.04
C ASP A 310 -31.47 -30.53 -17.58
N VAL A 311 -31.08 -30.55 -16.29
CA VAL A 311 -30.21 -31.57 -15.67
C VAL A 311 -31.02 -32.77 -15.18
#